data_AF-A0A1U7XIU9-F1
#
_entry.id   AF-A0A1U7XIU9-F1
#
_cell.length_a   1.000
_cell.length_b   1.000
_cell.length_c   1.000
_cell.angle_alpha   90.00
_cell.angle_beta   90.00
_cell.angle_gamma   90.00
#
_symmetry.space_group_name_H-M   'P 1'
#
loop_
_entity.id
_entity.type
_entity.pdbx_description
1 polymer ?
#
loop_
_entity_poly.entity_id
_entity_poly.type
_entity_poly.pdbx_seq_one_letter_code
_entity_poly.pdbx_strand_id
1 'polypeptide(L)'
;MGIKQSDKSTNPKTELRYFELSFHKKKKEMVLKSYLPYILGRAKEIKEEKKAVRLHTVDYNGTDYWSSVVLNHPATFDTMAMEPEIKKELIEDLDMFVNRKDYYRRVGKAWKRGYLLYGPPGTGKSSLVAAMANYLKFDVYDLDLREVQCNSDLRRLLIGSANRSILVIEDIDCNVGLQNRENENDTSEDDKITLSGLLNFIDGLWSSCGDERIIVFTTNHKDRLDPALLRPGRMDVHIEMSYCTFGGFRILASNYLKIEEHSKFRVIEDLLLKVKATPAEVAGELMKSNKAEIALENLIKYLHNKNELLTETDGH
;
A
#
# COMPACT_ATOMS: atom_id res chain seq x y z
N MET A 1 -8.15 -44.04 -0.25
CA MET A 1 -7.73 -42.98 0.69
C MET A 1 -9.00 -42.51 1.37
N GLY A 2 -9.06 -42.55 2.69
CA GLY A 2 -10.20 -42.06 3.45
C GLY A 2 -9.71 -41.05 4.47
N ILE A 3 -10.43 -39.94 4.62
CA ILE A 3 -10.24 -38.98 5.71
C ILE A 3 -11.38 -39.24 6.68
N LYS A 4 -11.06 -39.67 7.90
CA LYS A 4 -12.05 -39.79 8.98
C LYS A 4 -11.85 -38.65 9.96
N GLN A 5 -12.94 -37.97 10.29
CA GLN A 5 -13.04 -37.05 11.42
C GLN A 5 -13.67 -37.84 12.57
N SER A 6 -13.03 -37.86 13.75
CA SER A 6 -13.61 -38.51 14.93
C SER A 6 -13.69 -37.52 16.09
N ASP A 7 -14.88 -37.36 16.65
CA ASP A 7 -15.11 -36.61 17.88
C ASP A 7 -15.03 -37.55 19.09
N LYS A 8 -14.06 -37.30 19.97
CA LYS A 8 -13.86 -38.09 21.19
C LYS A 8 -13.40 -37.23 22.36
N SER A 9 -14.36 -36.60 23.03
CA SER A 9 -14.17 -36.15 24.42
C SER A 9 -15.40 -36.44 25.27
N THR A 10 -15.20 -37.27 26.30
CA THR A 10 -16.02 -37.32 27.52
C THR A 10 -15.33 -36.52 28.63
N ASN A 11 -14.90 -35.28 28.34
CA ASN A 11 -14.48 -34.30 29.37
C ASN A 11 -14.54 -32.84 28.83
N PRO A 12 -15.06 -31.86 29.61
CA PRO A 12 -15.42 -30.52 29.11
C PRO A 12 -14.26 -29.50 29.07
N LYS A 13 -13.00 -29.94 29.00
CA LYS A 13 -11.85 -29.04 28.83
C LYS A 13 -11.00 -29.54 27.66
N THR A 14 -11.09 -28.80 26.54
CA THR A 14 -10.37 -28.96 25.26
C THR A 14 -10.66 -30.24 24.46
N GLU A 15 -11.58 -30.15 23.50
CA GLU A 15 -11.74 -31.14 22.43
C GLU A 15 -10.51 -31.13 21.50
N LEU A 16 -9.70 -32.19 21.52
CA LEU A 16 -8.64 -32.41 20.54
C LEU A 16 -9.24 -33.01 19.25
N ARG A 17 -9.42 -32.17 18.23
CA ARG A 17 -9.83 -32.60 16.88
C ARG A 17 -8.60 -32.99 16.06
N TYR A 18 -8.62 -34.17 15.45
CA TYR A 18 -7.57 -34.62 14.53
C TYR A 18 -8.16 -35.28 13.28
N PHE A 19 -7.38 -35.28 12.21
CA PHE A 19 -7.68 -36.00 10.98
C PHE A 19 -6.75 -37.21 10.87
N GLU A 20 -7.31 -38.40 10.64
CA GLU A 20 -6.52 -39.61 10.39
C GLU A 20 -6.45 -39.88 8.88
N LEU A 21 -5.22 -40.03 8.37
CA LEU A 21 -4.95 -40.40 6.98
C LEU A 21 -4.42 -41.84 6.90
N SER A 22 -5.24 -42.77 6.40
CA SER A 22 -4.84 -44.17 6.23
C SER A 22 -4.60 -44.53 4.76
N PHE A 23 -3.49 -45.22 4.49
CA PHE A 23 -3.11 -45.68 3.15
C PHE A 23 -2.25 -46.94 3.21
N HIS A 24 -2.19 -47.68 2.10
CA HIS A 24 -1.40 -48.90 2.00
C HIS A 24 0.11 -48.60 2.08
N LYS A 25 0.88 -49.38 2.85
CA LYS A 25 2.32 -49.16 3.11
C LYS A 25 3.16 -48.93 1.84
N LYS A 26 2.82 -49.62 0.73
CA LYS A 26 3.45 -49.45 -0.59
C LYS A 26 3.39 -48.01 -1.16
N LYS A 27 2.46 -47.17 -0.69
CA LYS A 27 2.30 -45.77 -1.13
C LYS A 27 2.94 -44.74 -0.19
N LYS A 28 3.66 -45.18 0.85
CA LYS A 28 4.28 -44.30 1.87
C LYS A 28 5.17 -43.21 1.27
N GLU A 29 6.06 -43.58 0.35
CA GLU A 29 6.96 -42.64 -0.35
C GLU A 29 6.17 -41.54 -1.08
N MET A 30 5.18 -41.92 -1.88
CA MET A 30 4.34 -40.97 -2.63
C MET A 30 3.54 -40.06 -1.70
N VAL A 31 3.04 -40.59 -0.58
CA VAL A 31 2.28 -39.78 0.39
C VAL A 31 3.19 -38.74 1.07
N LEU A 32 4.37 -39.14 1.53
CA LEU A 32 5.28 -38.25 2.26
C LEU A 32 5.96 -37.21 1.33
N LYS A 33 6.32 -37.60 0.10
CA LYS A 33 7.08 -36.73 -0.81
C LYS A 33 6.22 -35.91 -1.75
N SER A 34 4.97 -36.30 -2.02
CA SER A 34 4.13 -35.61 -3.00
C SER A 34 2.79 -35.17 -2.41
N TYR A 35 2.04 -36.10 -1.79
CA TYR A 35 0.68 -35.79 -1.34
C TYR A 35 0.64 -34.82 -0.16
N LEU A 36 1.42 -35.05 0.91
CA LEU A 36 1.46 -34.17 2.07
C LEU A 36 2.00 -32.77 1.73
N PRO A 37 3.13 -32.62 1.00
CA PRO A 37 3.57 -31.31 0.54
C PRO A 37 2.52 -30.58 -0.30
N TYR A 38 1.80 -31.30 -1.18
CA TYR A 38 0.71 -30.73 -1.96
C TYR A 38 -0.44 -30.23 -1.07
N ILE A 39 -0.90 -31.03 -0.10
CA ILE A 39 -1.94 -30.60 0.85
C ILE A 39 -1.50 -29.38 1.66
N LEU A 40 -0.27 -29.39 2.17
CA LEU A 40 0.26 -28.26 2.94
C LEU A 40 0.34 -26.99 2.08
N GLY A 41 0.77 -27.12 0.81
CA GLY A 41 0.74 -26.04 -0.17
C GLY A 41 -0.68 -25.52 -0.39
N ARG A 42 -1.62 -26.42 -0.72
CA ARG A 42 -3.02 -26.04 -0.97
C ARG A 42 -3.71 -25.45 0.26
N ALA A 43 -3.44 -25.97 1.45
CA ALA A 43 -3.97 -25.43 2.70
C ALA A 43 -3.43 -24.03 2.99
N LYS A 44 -2.15 -23.79 2.69
CA LYS A 44 -1.54 -22.46 2.79
C LYS A 44 -2.19 -21.49 1.81
N GLU A 45 -2.36 -21.86 0.54
CA GLU A 45 -3.06 -21.06 -0.47
C GLU A 45 -4.49 -20.71 -0.03
N ILE A 46 -5.28 -21.69 0.42
CA ILE A 46 -6.66 -21.45 0.89
C ILE A 46 -6.68 -20.50 2.09
N LYS A 47 -5.72 -20.64 3.01
CA LYS A 47 -5.61 -19.74 4.17
C LYS A 47 -5.24 -18.33 3.75
N GLU A 48 -4.37 -18.18 2.75
CA GLU A 48 -3.97 -16.88 2.18
C GLU A 48 -5.12 -16.23 1.39
N GLU A 49 -5.86 -16.99 0.59
CA GLU A 49 -7.05 -16.52 -0.13
C GLU A 49 -8.14 -15.99 0.81
N LYS A 50 -8.32 -16.65 1.97
CA LYS A 50 -9.29 -16.26 3.00
C LYS A 50 -8.75 -15.26 4.02
N LYS A 51 -7.48 -14.87 3.92
CA LYS A 51 -6.86 -13.95 4.89
C LYS A 51 -7.45 -12.57 4.67
N ALA A 52 -8.14 -12.05 5.69
CA ALA A 52 -8.49 -10.65 5.76
C ALA A 52 -7.20 -9.83 5.97
N VAL A 53 -7.01 -8.81 5.13
CA VAL A 53 -5.90 -7.87 5.28
C VAL A 53 -6.11 -7.08 6.57
N ARG A 54 -5.05 -6.91 7.36
CA ARG A 54 -5.11 -6.09 8.58
C ARG A 54 -4.34 -4.79 8.43
N LEU A 55 -4.85 -3.74 9.07
CA LEU A 55 -4.16 -2.47 9.27
C LEU A 55 -3.62 -2.45 10.70
N HIS A 56 -2.34 -2.15 10.83
CA HIS A 56 -1.63 -2.06 12.09
C HIS A 56 -1.21 -0.61 12.32
N THR A 57 -1.51 -0.07 13.51
CA THR A 57 -1.10 1.27 13.93
C THR A 57 -0.30 1.18 15.23
N VAL A 58 0.53 2.19 15.48
CA VAL A 58 1.40 2.24 16.66
C VAL A 58 0.54 2.24 17.94
N ASP A 59 0.85 1.33 18.85
CA ASP A 59 0.23 1.24 20.18
C ASP A 59 1.25 0.71 21.19
N TYR A 60 1.76 1.59 22.04
CA TYR A 60 2.76 1.28 23.06
C TYR A 60 2.30 0.26 24.10
N ASN A 61 0.99 0.05 24.25
CA ASN A 61 0.42 -0.94 25.16
C ASN A 61 0.25 -2.33 24.50
N GLY A 62 0.45 -2.43 23.19
CA GLY A 62 0.40 -3.68 22.44
C GLY A 62 1.60 -4.58 22.69
N THR A 63 1.46 -5.89 22.41
CA THR A 63 2.53 -6.88 22.65
C THR A 63 3.82 -6.58 21.88
N ASP A 64 3.70 -5.97 20.70
CA ASP A 64 4.82 -5.66 19.80
C ASP A 64 4.80 -4.19 19.35
N TYR A 65 4.29 -3.29 20.20
CA TYR A 65 3.97 -1.90 19.85
C TYR A 65 2.96 -1.71 18.70
N TRP A 66 2.24 -2.76 18.29
CA TRP A 66 1.23 -2.69 17.22
C TRP A 66 -0.16 -3.08 17.74
N SER A 67 -1.16 -2.26 17.46
CA SER A 67 -2.56 -2.66 17.48
C SER A 67 -3.01 -3.03 16.06
N SER A 68 -4.06 -3.84 15.90
CA SER A 68 -4.51 -4.25 14.56
C SER A 68 -6.02 -4.26 14.40
N VAL A 69 -6.49 -3.78 13.26
CA VAL A 69 -7.89 -3.84 12.82
C VAL A 69 -7.99 -4.46 11.44
N VAL A 70 -9.16 -4.94 11.04
CA VAL A 70 -9.37 -5.44 9.66
C VAL A 70 -9.38 -4.25 8.71
N LEU A 71 -8.54 -4.28 7.67
CA LEU A 71 -8.52 -3.30 6.60
C LEU A 71 -9.65 -3.59 5.61
N ASN A 72 -10.75 -2.85 5.72
CA ASN A 72 -11.89 -2.93 4.80
C ASN A 72 -11.89 -1.76 3.79
N HIS A 73 -10.73 -1.48 3.19
CA HIS A 73 -10.63 -0.40 2.21
C HIS A 73 -11.07 -0.90 0.82
N PRO A 74 -11.98 -0.21 0.11
CA PRO A 74 -12.54 -0.71 -1.14
C PRO A 74 -11.62 -0.54 -2.37
N ALA A 75 -10.56 0.28 -2.26
CA ALA A 75 -9.68 0.51 -3.40
C ALA A 75 -9.01 -0.77 -3.92
N THR A 76 -9.13 -0.97 -5.22
CA THR A 76 -8.39 -1.94 -6.04
C THR A 76 -7.74 -1.20 -7.21
N PHE A 77 -6.79 -1.85 -7.89
CA PHE A 77 -6.20 -1.29 -9.11
C PHE A 77 -7.24 -0.94 -10.18
N ASP A 78 -8.36 -1.66 -10.26
CA ASP A 78 -9.44 -1.36 -11.20
C ASP A 78 -10.19 -0.07 -10.85
N THR A 79 -10.38 0.19 -9.56
CA THR A 79 -11.08 1.41 -9.09
C THR A 79 -10.22 2.67 -9.12
N MET A 80 -8.90 2.52 -9.22
CA MET A 80 -7.94 3.63 -9.17
C MET A 80 -7.90 4.40 -10.49
N ALA A 81 -8.11 5.71 -10.39
CA ALA A 81 -7.99 6.66 -11.49
C ALA A 81 -6.53 6.98 -11.78
N MET A 82 -5.90 6.11 -12.58
CA MET A 82 -4.50 6.22 -12.99
C MET A 82 -4.32 5.68 -14.41
N GLU A 83 -3.25 6.11 -15.07
CA GLU A 83 -2.94 5.64 -16.43
C GLU A 83 -2.75 4.12 -16.49
N PRO A 84 -3.29 3.44 -17.51
CA PRO A 84 -3.18 1.98 -17.67
C PRO A 84 -1.73 1.49 -17.69
N GLU A 85 -0.81 2.24 -18.29
CA GLU A 85 0.60 1.88 -18.44
C GLU A 85 1.30 1.86 -17.08
N ILE A 86 1.15 2.93 -16.28
CA ILE A 86 1.72 3.03 -14.92
C ILE A 86 1.14 1.94 -14.03
N LYS A 87 -0.18 1.69 -14.14
CA LYS A 87 -0.87 0.62 -13.40
C LYS A 87 -0.28 -0.75 -13.72
N LYS A 88 -0.05 -1.03 -15.01
CA LYS A 88 0.52 -2.29 -15.47
C LYS A 88 1.95 -2.48 -14.98
N GLU A 89 2.80 -1.47 -15.13
CA GLU A 89 4.19 -1.51 -14.66
C GLU A 89 4.28 -1.76 -13.15
N LEU A 90 3.40 -1.13 -12.36
CA LEU A 90 3.33 -1.35 -10.92
C LEU A 90 2.92 -2.79 -10.58
N ILE A 91 1.86 -3.31 -11.23
CA ILE A 91 1.42 -4.69 -11.01
C ILE A 91 2.53 -5.68 -11.36
N GLU A 92 3.19 -5.50 -12.50
CA GLU A 92 4.30 -6.35 -12.93
C GLU A 92 5.48 -6.30 -11.94
N ASP A 93 5.81 -5.14 -11.37
CA ASP A 93 6.86 -5.01 -10.36
C ASP A 93 6.49 -5.72 -9.04
N LEU A 94 5.24 -5.61 -8.61
CA LEU A 94 4.73 -6.29 -7.40
C LEU A 94 4.75 -7.81 -7.58
N ASP A 95 4.26 -8.32 -8.70
CA ASP A 95 4.31 -9.74 -9.03
C ASP A 95 5.75 -10.25 -9.12
N MET A 96 6.62 -9.45 -9.73
CA MET A 96 8.04 -9.75 -9.81
C MET A 96 8.67 -9.83 -8.42
N PHE A 97 8.33 -8.93 -7.50
CA PHE A 97 8.84 -8.93 -6.13
C PHE A 97 8.42 -10.20 -5.37
N VAL A 98 7.14 -10.56 -5.40
CA VAL A 98 6.59 -11.74 -4.70
C VAL A 98 7.20 -13.05 -5.24
N ASN A 99 7.43 -13.13 -6.55
CA ASN A 99 7.95 -14.34 -7.17
C ASN A 99 9.48 -14.50 -7.08
N ARG A 100 10.21 -13.50 -6.53
CA ARG A 100 11.68 -13.46 -6.56
C ARG A 100 12.37 -13.82 -5.25
N LYS A 101 11.72 -14.52 -4.32
CA LYS A 101 12.34 -14.97 -3.05
C LYS A 101 13.74 -15.56 -3.23
N ASP A 102 13.87 -16.55 -4.12
CA ASP A 102 15.14 -17.25 -4.33
C ASP A 102 16.18 -16.41 -5.07
N TYR A 103 15.74 -15.43 -5.88
CA TYR A 103 16.63 -14.46 -6.49
C TYR A 103 17.29 -13.59 -5.42
N TYR A 104 16.50 -12.99 -4.52
CA TYR A 104 17.01 -12.15 -3.42
C TYR A 104 17.99 -12.93 -2.53
N ARG A 105 17.61 -14.16 -2.15
CA ARG A 105 18.49 -15.06 -1.37
C ARG A 105 19.80 -15.35 -2.10
N ARG A 106 19.75 -15.68 -3.39
CA ARG A 106 20.94 -16.03 -4.19
C ARG A 106 21.92 -14.86 -4.33
N VAL A 107 21.41 -13.63 -4.45
CA VAL A 107 22.26 -12.43 -4.56
C VAL A 107 22.64 -11.82 -3.22
N GLY A 108 22.28 -12.47 -2.10
CA GLY A 108 22.64 -12.02 -0.75
C GLY A 108 21.97 -10.70 -0.34
N LYS A 109 20.79 -10.39 -0.88
CA LYS A 109 20.05 -9.16 -0.55
C LYS A 109 18.83 -9.48 0.31
N ALA A 110 18.52 -8.58 1.25
CA ALA A 110 17.27 -8.62 2.00
C ALA A 110 16.08 -8.59 1.02
N TRP A 111 15.07 -9.43 1.27
CA TRP A 111 13.90 -9.54 0.39
C TRP A 111 12.90 -8.43 0.70
N LYS A 112 13.27 -7.22 0.29
CA LYS A 112 12.49 -5.99 0.43
C LYS A 112 12.40 -5.22 -0.89
N ARG A 113 11.37 -4.36 -1.00
CA ARG A 113 11.15 -3.45 -2.12
C ARG A 113 10.64 -2.11 -1.61
N GLY A 114 11.29 -1.02 -2.01
CA GLY A 114 10.90 0.33 -1.62
C GLY A 114 10.17 1.08 -2.72
N TYR A 115 9.04 1.71 -2.39
CA TYR A 115 8.26 2.58 -3.27
C TYR A 115 8.18 3.99 -2.70
N LEU A 116 8.30 4.99 -3.55
CA LEU A 116 8.00 6.39 -3.24
C LEU A 116 6.80 6.83 -4.07
N LEU A 117 5.69 7.14 -3.40
CA LEU A 117 4.50 7.73 -4.00
C LEU A 117 4.52 9.24 -3.77
N TYR A 118 4.61 10.02 -4.84
CA TYR A 118 4.72 11.47 -4.72
C TYR A 118 3.74 12.21 -5.63
N GLY A 119 3.28 13.37 -5.19
CA GLY A 119 2.40 14.23 -5.96
C GLY A 119 1.42 15.01 -5.08
N PRO A 120 0.58 15.88 -5.66
CA PRO A 120 -0.34 16.74 -4.90
C PRO A 120 -1.24 15.98 -3.91
N PRO A 121 -1.75 16.64 -2.86
CA PRO A 121 -2.79 16.05 -2.02
C PRO A 121 -4.04 15.74 -2.85
N GLY A 122 -4.76 14.67 -2.50
CA GLY A 122 -5.98 14.27 -3.22
C GLY A 122 -5.76 13.47 -4.52
N THR A 123 -4.53 13.04 -4.82
CA THR A 123 -4.25 12.18 -5.99
C THR A 123 -4.32 10.68 -5.71
N GLY A 124 -4.65 10.28 -4.47
CA GLY A 124 -4.91 8.88 -4.12
C GLY A 124 -3.69 8.08 -3.69
N LYS A 125 -2.64 8.72 -3.16
CA LYS A 125 -1.43 8.05 -2.61
C LYS A 125 -1.78 6.93 -1.61
N SER A 126 -2.55 7.24 -0.56
CA SER A 126 -2.98 6.24 0.44
C SER A 126 -3.97 5.21 -0.14
N SER A 127 -4.82 5.61 -1.10
CA SER A 127 -5.69 4.66 -1.82
C SER A 127 -4.90 3.65 -2.66
N LEU A 128 -3.75 4.06 -3.22
CA LEU A 128 -2.85 3.17 -3.95
C LEU A 128 -2.21 2.14 -3.01
N VAL A 129 -1.77 2.57 -1.82
CA VAL A 129 -1.27 1.64 -0.78
C VAL A 129 -2.33 0.59 -0.44
N ALA A 130 -3.57 1.00 -0.22
CA ALA A 130 -4.65 0.08 0.04
C ALA A 130 -4.92 -0.88 -1.14
N ALA A 131 -4.84 -0.38 -2.39
CA ALA A 131 -4.96 -1.22 -3.58
C ALA A 131 -3.82 -2.27 -3.67
N MET A 132 -2.57 -1.87 -3.38
CA MET A 132 -1.42 -2.78 -3.31
C MET A 132 -1.63 -3.86 -2.24
N ALA A 133 -2.08 -3.47 -1.04
CA ALA A 133 -2.35 -4.38 0.07
C ALA A 133 -3.45 -5.39 -0.28
N ASN A 134 -4.54 -4.91 -0.88
CA ASN A 134 -5.68 -5.74 -1.31
C ASN A 134 -5.30 -6.71 -2.43
N TYR A 135 -4.44 -6.28 -3.35
CA TYR A 135 -3.93 -7.10 -4.45
C TYR A 135 -3.02 -8.22 -3.92
N LEU A 136 -2.06 -7.88 -3.06
CA LEU A 136 -1.06 -8.82 -2.53
C LEU A 136 -1.54 -9.67 -1.35
N LYS A 137 -2.66 -9.27 -0.71
CA LYS A 137 -3.11 -9.78 0.60
C LYS A 137 -2.06 -9.58 1.71
N PHE A 138 -1.38 -8.44 1.68
CA PHE A 138 -0.35 -8.07 2.65
C PHE A 138 -0.94 -7.19 3.76
N ASP A 139 -0.55 -7.45 5.01
CA ASP A 139 -0.97 -6.60 6.13
C ASP A 139 -0.28 -5.23 6.02
N VAL A 140 -1.00 -4.16 6.31
CA VAL A 140 -0.50 -2.78 6.26
C VAL A 140 -0.07 -2.35 7.64
N TYR A 141 1.12 -1.80 7.77
CA TYR A 141 1.66 -1.20 8.99
C TYR A 141 1.81 0.29 8.73
N ASP A 142 0.93 1.08 9.32
CA ASP A 142 0.95 2.53 9.23
C ASP A 142 1.85 3.10 10.32
N LEU A 143 2.99 3.64 9.92
CA LEU A 143 4.01 4.19 10.81
C LEU A 143 3.97 5.72 10.75
N ASP A 144 3.21 6.32 11.68
CA ASP A 144 3.30 7.74 11.94
C ASP A 144 4.56 8.03 12.77
N LEU A 145 5.57 8.59 12.11
CA LEU A 145 6.84 8.95 12.73
C LEU A 145 6.70 10.01 13.84
N ARG A 146 5.58 10.75 13.90
CA ARG A 146 5.30 11.72 14.98
C ARG A 146 4.92 11.03 16.29
N GLU A 147 4.41 9.80 16.23
CA GLU A 147 4.03 9.02 17.40
C GLU A 147 5.20 8.23 18.00
N VAL A 148 6.34 8.18 17.29
CA VAL A 148 7.50 7.40 17.71
C VAL A 148 8.42 8.27 18.58
N GLN A 149 8.65 7.86 19.83
CA GLN A 149 9.36 8.70 20.83
C GLN A 149 10.88 8.64 20.70
N CYS A 150 11.44 7.47 20.40
CA CYS A 150 12.88 7.30 20.26
C CYS A 150 13.27 6.23 19.24
N ASN A 151 14.56 6.20 18.86
CA ASN A 151 15.10 5.19 17.94
C ASN A 151 14.91 3.74 18.42
N SER A 152 14.85 3.51 19.74
CA SER A 152 14.63 2.18 20.30
C SER A 152 13.20 1.69 20.05
N ASP A 153 12.22 2.60 20.07
CA ASP A 153 10.83 2.29 19.77
C ASP A 153 10.63 2.00 18.30
N LEU A 154 11.25 2.80 17.43
CA LEU A 154 11.28 2.54 16.00
C LEU A 154 11.84 1.15 15.68
N ARG A 155 12.94 0.78 16.36
CA ARG A 155 13.55 -0.54 16.24
C ARG A 155 12.64 -1.66 16.77
N ARG A 156 11.84 -1.44 17.81
CA ARG A 156 10.81 -2.40 18.25
C ARG A 156 9.70 -2.54 17.20
N LEU A 157 9.16 -1.43 16.68
CA LEU A 157 8.10 -1.42 15.67
C LEU A 157 8.50 -2.17 14.40
N LEU A 158 9.71 -1.91 13.86
CA LEU A 158 10.21 -2.56 12.64
C LEU A 158 10.41 -4.08 12.79
N ILE A 159 10.79 -4.54 13.99
CA ILE A 159 10.93 -5.96 14.32
C ILE A 159 9.56 -6.60 14.54
N GLY A 160 8.62 -5.88 15.17
CA GLY A 160 7.25 -6.33 15.43
C GLY A 160 6.40 -6.49 14.18
N SER A 161 6.77 -5.87 13.06
CA SER A 161 6.06 -6.04 11.78
C SER A 161 6.27 -7.44 11.20
N ALA A 162 5.16 -8.14 10.89
CA ALA A 162 5.20 -9.48 10.33
C ALA A 162 5.74 -9.51 8.89
N ASN A 163 6.08 -10.71 8.39
CA ASN A 163 6.35 -10.96 6.97
C ASN A 163 5.08 -10.79 6.12
N ARG A 164 5.23 -10.61 4.79
CA ARG A 164 4.12 -10.32 3.87
C ARG A 164 3.34 -9.09 4.31
N SER A 165 4.08 -8.00 4.46
CA SER A 165 3.57 -6.73 4.95
C SER A 165 4.00 -5.55 4.07
N ILE A 166 3.19 -4.49 4.13
CA ILE A 166 3.49 -3.17 3.58
C ILE A 166 3.68 -2.23 4.76
N LEU A 167 4.90 -1.73 4.95
CA LEU A 167 5.19 -0.65 5.89
C LEU A 167 4.98 0.69 5.19
N VAL A 168 4.09 1.51 5.71
CA VAL A 168 3.72 2.80 5.14
C VAL A 168 4.29 3.89 6.04
N ILE A 169 4.96 4.85 5.43
CA ILE A 169 5.49 6.03 6.11
C ILE A 169 4.93 7.23 5.36
N GLU A 170 3.88 7.83 5.93
CA GLU A 170 3.16 8.91 5.27
C GLU A 170 3.83 10.28 5.47
N ASP A 171 3.63 11.17 4.49
CA ASP A 171 4.01 12.59 4.52
C ASP A 171 5.44 12.87 5.01
N ILE A 172 6.42 12.16 4.43
CA ILE A 172 7.83 12.28 4.83
C ILE A 172 8.42 13.69 4.65
N ASP A 173 7.81 14.55 3.83
CA ASP A 173 8.19 15.95 3.67
C ASP A 173 7.79 16.84 4.87
N CYS A 174 6.69 16.51 5.56
CA CYS A 174 6.27 17.22 6.78
C CYS A 174 7.23 16.98 7.94
N ASN A 175 7.84 15.78 7.98
CA ASN A 175 8.81 15.42 9.02
C ASN A 175 10.18 16.08 8.87
N VAL A 176 10.57 16.46 7.66
CA VAL A 176 11.81 17.23 7.42
C VAL A 176 11.68 18.66 7.98
N GLY A 177 10.47 19.24 7.95
CA GLY A 177 10.21 20.59 8.48
C GLY A 177 10.23 20.71 10.00
N LEU A 178 9.90 19.62 10.73
CA LEU A 178 10.00 19.57 12.20
C LEU A 178 11.45 19.64 12.70
N GLN A 179 12.42 19.26 11.85
CA GLN A 179 13.84 19.32 12.18
C GLN A 179 14.39 20.77 12.16
N ASN A 180 13.77 21.66 11.40
CA ASN A 180 14.24 23.04 11.22
C ASN A 180 13.53 24.07 12.10
N ARG A 181 12.47 23.69 12.85
CA ARG A 181 11.65 24.65 13.63
C ARG A 181 11.80 24.56 15.14
N GLU A 182 12.54 23.61 15.69
CA GLU A 182 12.59 23.38 17.14
C GLU A 182 13.98 23.49 17.81
N ASN A 183 15.01 24.01 17.14
CA ASN A 183 16.33 24.16 17.78
C ASN A 183 16.70 25.63 17.96
N GLU A 184 16.10 26.25 18.98
CA GLU A 184 16.78 27.29 19.77
C GLU A 184 16.85 26.97 21.27
N ASN A 185 16.39 25.81 21.78
CA ASN A 185 16.54 25.49 23.21
C ASN A 185 16.82 24.00 23.50
N ASP A 186 18.06 23.71 23.89
CA ASP A 186 18.55 22.68 24.82
C ASP A 186 17.64 21.47 25.14
N THR A 187 17.50 20.54 24.18
CA THR A 187 17.27 19.12 24.50
C THR A 187 18.16 18.27 23.58
N SER A 188 18.79 17.24 24.14
CA SER A 188 19.77 16.37 23.48
C SER A 188 19.31 15.91 22.09
N GLU A 189 20.00 16.40 21.04
CA GLU A 189 19.71 16.10 19.62
C GLU A 189 19.77 14.60 19.26
N ASP A 190 20.31 13.75 20.13
CA ASP A 190 20.53 12.32 19.88
C ASP A 190 19.26 11.44 19.90
N ASP A 191 18.15 11.90 20.50
CA ASP A 191 16.94 11.06 20.67
C ASP A 191 15.81 11.33 19.66
N LYS A 192 15.86 12.44 18.91
CA LYS A 192 14.84 12.74 17.89
C LYS A 192 15.00 11.83 16.67
N ILE A 193 13.90 11.21 16.24
CA ILE A 193 13.90 10.32 15.08
C ILE A 193 14.05 11.13 13.80
N THR A 194 15.08 10.81 13.03
CA THR A 194 15.32 11.41 11.72
C THR A 194 14.92 10.44 10.61
N LEU A 195 14.48 10.98 9.47
CA LEU A 195 14.18 10.17 8.28
C LEU A 195 15.42 9.40 7.80
N SER A 196 16.60 10.01 7.91
CA SER A 196 17.89 9.36 7.66
C SER A 196 18.17 8.22 8.65
N GLY A 197 17.84 8.41 9.94
CA GLY A 197 17.91 7.37 10.97
C GLY A 197 17.01 6.18 10.62
N LEU A 198 15.75 6.44 10.29
CA LEU A 198 14.79 5.43 9.82
C LEU A 198 15.32 4.61 8.65
N LEU A 199 15.87 5.27 7.62
CA LEU A 199 16.44 4.56 6.48
C LEU A 199 17.67 3.72 6.85
N ASN A 200 18.50 4.19 7.79
CA ASN A 200 19.61 3.38 8.29
C ASN A 200 19.12 2.12 9.01
N PHE A 201 17.98 2.18 9.72
CA PHE A 201 17.37 0.97 10.29
C PHE A 201 16.80 0.04 9.22
N ILE A 202 16.17 0.62 8.19
CA ILE A 202 15.60 -0.12 7.05
C ILE A 202 16.68 -0.76 6.17
N ASP A 203 17.87 -0.19 6.07
CA ASP A 203 19.00 -0.74 5.29
C ASP A 203 19.95 -1.60 6.10
N GLY A 204 19.97 -1.42 7.42
CA GLY A 204 20.85 -2.13 8.33
C GLY A 204 20.50 -3.61 8.49
N LEU A 205 21.24 -4.26 9.40
CA LEU A 205 21.10 -5.70 9.69
C LEU A 205 19.70 -6.10 10.19
N TRP A 206 18.92 -5.17 10.75
CA TRP A 206 17.54 -5.39 11.17
C TRP A 206 16.58 -5.63 9.99
N SER A 207 16.93 -5.18 8.78
CA SER A 207 16.17 -5.47 7.55
C SER A 207 16.22 -6.94 7.14
N SER A 208 17.20 -7.69 7.65
CA SER A 208 17.35 -9.14 7.46
C SER A 208 16.51 -9.96 8.44
N CYS A 209 15.88 -9.33 9.44
CA CYS A 209 15.08 -10.02 10.45
C CYS A 209 13.66 -10.38 9.97
N GLY A 210 13.27 -9.95 8.76
CA GLY A 210 12.01 -10.31 8.12
C GLY A 210 12.22 -10.74 6.66
N ASP A 211 11.40 -11.68 6.20
CA ASP A 211 11.32 -12.12 4.80
C ASP A 211 10.10 -11.44 4.16
N GLU A 212 10.22 -10.88 2.95
CA GLU A 212 9.08 -10.42 2.12
C GLU A 212 8.36 -9.16 2.66
N ARG A 213 9.03 -8.00 2.58
CA ARG A 213 8.47 -6.70 3.01
C ARG A 213 8.49 -5.65 1.91
N ILE A 214 7.36 -4.95 1.75
CA ILE A 214 7.28 -3.75 0.92
C ILE A 214 7.30 -2.54 1.85
N ILE A 215 8.01 -1.48 1.44
CA ILE A 215 8.05 -0.22 2.16
C ILE A 215 7.55 0.86 1.22
N VAL A 216 6.53 1.61 1.63
CA VAL A 216 5.94 2.68 0.83
C VAL A 216 6.09 3.99 1.58
N PHE A 217 6.74 4.95 0.93
CA PHE A 217 6.85 6.32 1.40
C PHE A 217 5.88 7.19 0.61
N THR A 218 5.15 8.08 1.29
CA THR A 218 4.31 9.06 0.61
C THR A 218 4.83 10.48 0.85
N THR A 219 4.77 11.33 -0.16
CA THR A 219 5.17 12.74 -0.03
C THR A 219 4.36 13.63 -0.97
N ASN A 220 4.13 14.88 -0.57
CA ASN A 220 3.56 15.88 -1.48
C ASN A 220 4.64 16.59 -2.31
N HIS A 221 5.89 16.58 -1.85
CA HIS A 221 6.99 17.38 -2.39
C HIS A 221 8.28 16.56 -2.49
N LYS A 222 8.46 15.84 -3.61
CA LYS A 222 9.66 15.04 -3.87
C LYS A 222 10.95 15.87 -3.89
N ASP A 223 10.86 17.11 -4.33
CA ASP A 223 11.95 18.09 -4.39
C ASP A 223 12.51 18.49 -3.02
N ARG A 224 11.74 18.29 -1.95
CA ARG A 224 12.16 18.59 -0.57
C ARG A 224 12.90 17.44 0.11
N LEU A 225 12.99 16.28 -0.54
CA LEU A 225 13.65 15.11 0.02
C LEU A 225 15.15 15.17 -0.22
N ASP A 226 15.93 14.75 0.79
CA ASP A 226 17.37 14.57 0.64
C ASP A 226 17.64 13.51 -0.45
N PRO A 227 18.45 13.85 -1.50
CA PRO A 227 18.82 12.90 -2.54
C PRO A 227 19.46 11.59 -2.04
N ALA A 228 20.06 11.60 -0.84
CA ALA A 228 20.59 10.40 -0.20
C ALA A 228 19.51 9.36 0.17
N LEU A 229 18.24 9.78 0.30
CA LEU A 229 17.10 8.90 0.55
C LEU A 229 16.64 8.19 -0.73
N LEU A 230 16.83 8.82 -1.90
CA LEU A 230 16.40 8.33 -3.21
C LEU A 230 17.39 7.33 -3.84
N ARG A 231 18.38 6.85 -3.08
CA ARG A 231 19.38 5.90 -3.58
C ARG A 231 18.77 4.51 -3.77
N PRO A 232 19.17 3.77 -4.83
CA PRO A 232 18.73 2.39 -5.02
C PRO A 232 18.99 1.51 -3.79
N GLY A 233 18.02 0.65 -3.45
CA GLY A 233 18.01 -0.17 -2.22
C GLY A 233 17.15 0.41 -1.09
N ARG A 234 16.83 1.72 -1.14
CA ARG A 234 15.92 2.42 -0.21
C ARG A 234 14.56 2.65 -0.84
N MET A 235 14.51 3.48 -1.87
CA MET A 235 13.32 3.83 -2.65
C MET A 235 13.61 3.45 -4.10
N ASP A 236 13.25 2.22 -4.47
CA ASP A 236 13.64 1.65 -5.77
C ASP A 236 12.71 2.11 -6.90
N VAL A 237 11.42 2.26 -6.59
CA VAL A 237 10.36 2.59 -7.54
C VAL A 237 9.75 3.92 -7.16
N HIS A 238 9.76 4.87 -8.09
CA HIS A 238 9.19 6.20 -7.87
C HIS A 238 7.94 6.36 -8.74
N ILE A 239 6.80 6.63 -8.11
CA ILE A 239 5.51 6.75 -8.79
C ILE A 239 4.97 8.15 -8.56
N GLU A 240 4.80 8.87 -9.66
CA GLU A 240 4.16 10.18 -9.66
C GLU A 240 2.64 10.02 -9.71
N MET A 241 1.97 10.40 -8.62
CA MET A 241 0.53 10.51 -8.53
C MET A 241 0.11 11.92 -8.96
N SER A 242 0.01 12.12 -10.26
CA SER A 242 -0.26 13.41 -10.90
C SER A 242 -1.74 13.79 -10.90
N TYR A 243 -2.06 14.91 -11.56
CA TYR A 243 -3.44 15.37 -11.76
C TYR A 243 -4.25 14.39 -12.63
N CYS A 244 -5.57 14.50 -12.56
CA CYS A 244 -6.51 13.63 -13.25
C CYS A 244 -6.37 13.82 -14.76
N THR A 245 -5.92 12.77 -15.43
CA THR A 245 -5.88 12.69 -16.90
C THR A 245 -7.24 12.26 -17.45
N PHE A 246 -7.40 12.31 -18.77
CA PHE A 246 -8.60 11.76 -19.39
C PHE A 246 -8.75 10.25 -19.14
N GLY A 247 -7.64 9.49 -19.15
CA GLY A 247 -7.63 8.07 -18.79
C GLY A 247 -8.14 7.84 -17.35
N GLY A 248 -7.63 8.61 -16.39
CA GLY A 248 -8.12 8.59 -15.00
C GLY A 248 -9.59 8.99 -14.89
N PHE A 249 -10.02 10.04 -15.61
CA PHE A 249 -11.41 10.48 -15.65
C PHE A 249 -12.36 9.39 -16.17
N ARG A 250 -11.98 8.65 -17.23
CA ARG A 250 -12.83 7.55 -17.75
C ARG A 250 -13.07 6.47 -16.71
N ILE A 251 -12.06 6.15 -15.91
CA ILE A 251 -12.19 5.21 -14.79
C ILE A 251 -13.16 5.78 -13.74
N LEU A 252 -13.04 7.06 -13.38
CA LEU A 252 -13.97 7.72 -12.46
C LEU A 252 -15.40 7.73 -13.02
N ALA A 253 -15.60 8.10 -14.28
CA ALA A 253 -16.91 8.12 -14.92
C ALA A 253 -17.56 6.73 -14.93
N SER A 254 -16.80 5.68 -15.23
CA SER A 254 -17.28 4.30 -15.15
C SER A 254 -17.63 3.91 -13.70
N ASN A 255 -16.79 4.26 -12.73
CA ASN A 255 -17.00 3.90 -11.33
C ASN A 255 -18.22 4.60 -10.71
N TYR A 256 -18.33 5.92 -10.88
CA TYR A 256 -19.34 6.77 -10.25
C TYR A 256 -20.66 6.83 -11.03
N LEU A 257 -20.60 6.90 -12.36
CA LEU A 257 -21.77 7.12 -13.21
C LEU A 257 -22.17 5.91 -14.04
N LYS A 258 -21.35 4.84 -14.07
CA LYS A 258 -21.58 3.62 -14.88
C LYS A 258 -21.68 3.91 -16.39
N ILE A 259 -20.85 4.84 -16.87
CA ILE A 259 -20.76 5.22 -18.28
C ILE A 259 -19.34 5.03 -18.82
N GLU A 260 -19.22 4.62 -20.08
CA GLU A 260 -17.92 4.46 -20.76
C GLU A 260 -17.69 5.52 -21.84
N GLU A 261 -18.77 6.09 -22.37
CA GLU A 261 -18.77 7.12 -23.41
C GLU A 261 -19.89 8.13 -23.16
N HIS A 262 -19.65 9.38 -23.56
CA HIS A 262 -20.66 10.45 -23.50
C HIS A 262 -20.29 11.59 -24.47
N SER A 263 -21.28 12.29 -25.02
CA SER A 263 -21.06 13.43 -25.94
C SER A 263 -20.18 14.54 -25.33
N LYS A 264 -20.33 14.77 -24.02
CA LYS A 264 -19.56 15.73 -23.22
C LYS A 264 -18.11 15.30 -22.88
N PHE A 265 -17.68 14.06 -23.16
CA PHE A 265 -16.32 13.59 -22.83
C PHE A 265 -15.22 14.36 -23.55
N ARG A 266 -15.44 14.68 -24.83
CA ARG A 266 -14.46 15.45 -25.63
C ARG A 266 -14.16 16.82 -25.01
N VAL A 267 -15.19 17.49 -24.50
CA VAL A 267 -15.05 18.80 -23.83
C VAL A 267 -14.26 18.64 -22.52
N ILE A 268 -14.52 17.58 -21.76
CA ILE A 268 -13.80 17.30 -20.51
C ILE A 268 -12.34 16.96 -20.78
N GLU A 269 -12.05 16.18 -21.82
CA GLU A 269 -10.69 15.87 -22.26
C GLU A 269 -9.90 17.15 -22.58
N ASP A 270 -10.48 18.03 -23.40
CA ASP A 270 -9.86 19.32 -23.76
C ASP A 270 -9.62 20.24 -22.54
N LEU A 271 -10.50 20.18 -21.54
CA LEU A 271 -10.36 20.96 -20.30
C LEU A 271 -9.31 20.38 -19.35
N LEU A 272 -9.26 19.05 -19.19
CA LEU A 272 -8.27 18.38 -18.33
C LEU A 272 -6.83 18.54 -18.86
N LEU A 273 -6.65 18.77 -20.16
CA LEU A 273 -5.35 19.13 -20.72
C LEU A 273 -4.86 20.53 -20.30
N LYS A 274 -5.77 21.43 -19.93
CA LYS A 274 -5.47 22.83 -19.59
C LYS A 274 -5.46 23.08 -18.09
N VAL A 275 -6.25 22.31 -17.34
CA VAL A 275 -6.52 22.55 -15.92
C VAL A 275 -5.96 21.43 -15.06
N LYS A 276 -5.24 21.82 -14.01
CA LYS A 276 -4.78 20.91 -12.97
C LYS A 276 -5.91 20.58 -11.98
N ALA A 277 -6.66 19.51 -12.24
CA ALA A 277 -7.68 18.97 -11.34
C ALA A 277 -7.25 17.61 -10.78
N THR A 278 -7.34 17.42 -9.47
CA THR A 278 -6.99 16.14 -8.83
C THR A 278 -8.11 15.10 -9.03
N PRO A 279 -7.79 13.79 -9.03
CA PRO A 279 -8.81 12.74 -9.03
C PRO A 279 -9.86 12.91 -7.93
N ALA A 280 -9.48 13.39 -6.74
CA ALA A 280 -10.43 13.66 -5.66
C ALA A 280 -11.39 14.82 -5.98
N GLU A 281 -10.91 15.92 -6.57
CA GLU A 281 -11.76 17.02 -7.02
C GLU A 281 -12.75 16.56 -8.10
N VAL A 282 -12.26 15.83 -9.11
CA VAL A 282 -13.10 15.28 -10.20
C VAL A 282 -14.13 14.31 -9.64
N ALA A 283 -13.74 13.37 -8.78
CA ALA A 283 -14.66 12.44 -8.13
C ALA A 283 -15.71 13.19 -7.29
N GLY A 284 -15.29 14.23 -6.54
CA GLY A 284 -16.18 15.07 -5.75
C GLY A 284 -17.27 15.75 -6.58
N GLU A 285 -16.93 16.25 -7.77
CA GLU A 285 -17.93 16.80 -8.70
C GLU A 285 -18.88 15.73 -9.25
N LEU A 286 -18.36 14.57 -9.62
CA LEU A 286 -19.18 13.46 -10.14
C LEU A 286 -20.17 12.92 -9.10
N MET A 287 -19.81 12.93 -7.80
CA MET A 287 -20.67 12.48 -6.72
C MET A 287 -21.88 13.40 -6.45
N LYS A 288 -21.88 14.65 -6.94
CA LYS A 288 -22.96 15.62 -6.66
C LYS A 288 -24.29 15.25 -7.32
N SER A 289 -24.29 14.37 -8.32
CA SER A 289 -25.50 13.94 -9.01
C SER A 289 -25.39 12.51 -9.52
N ASN A 290 -26.45 11.73 -9.32
CA ASN A 290 -26.54 10.37 -9.89
C ASN A 290 -26.91 10.38 -11.38
N LYS A 291 -27.31 11.53 -11.94
CA LYS A 291 -27.62 11.66 -13.37
C LYS A 291 -26.36 12.07 -14.13
N ALA A 292 -25.86 11.18 -14.99
CA ALA A 292 -24.64 11.39 -15.77
C ALA A 292 -24.63 12.76 -16.49
N GLU A 293 -25.72 13.10 -17.16
CA GLU A 293 -25.88 14.34 -17.91
C GLU A 293 -25.69 15.61 -17.05
N ILE A 294 -26.13 15.58 -15.78
CA ILE A 294 -25.99 16.70 -14.83
C ILE A 294 -24.61 16.68 -14.17
N ALA A 295 -24.11 15.51 -13.79
CA ALA A 295 -22.79 15.36 -13.16
C ALA A 295 -21.67 15.85 -14.08
N LEU A 296 -21.74 15.50 -15.37
CA LEU A 296 -20.78 15.95 -16.37
C LEU A 296 -20.89 17.45 -16.65
N GLU A 297 -22.09 18.03 -16.66
CA GLU A 297 -22.26 19.48 -16.76
C GLU A 297 -21.65 20.23 -15.56
N ASN A 298 -21.84 19.71 -14.35
CA ASN A 298 -21.25 20.29 -13.14
C ASN A 298 -19.72 20.23 -13.20
N LEU A 299 -19.16 19.09 -13.62
CA LEU A 299 -17.72 18.95 -13.80
C LEU A 299 -17.17 19.93 -14.85
N ILE A 300 -17.86 20.09 -15.99
CA ILE A 300 -17.47 21.06 -17.01
C ILE A 300 -17.47 22.49 -16.45
N LYS A 301 -18.52 22.89 -15.72
CA LYS A 301 -18.57 24.21 -15.07
C LYS A 301 -17.42 24.40 -14.08
N TYR A 302 -17.14 23.39 -13.25
CA TYR A 302 -16.03 23.42 -12.31
C TYR A 302 -14.68 23.60 -13.02
N LEU A 303 -14.41 22.83 -14.08
CA LEU A 303 -13.17 22.91 -14.85
C LEU A 303 -13.04 24.25 -15.57
N HIS A 304 -14.12 24.79 -16.14
CA HIS A 304 -14.10 26.13 -16.74
C HIS A 304 -13.74 27.22 -15.74
N ASN A 305 -14.40 27.25 -14.58
CA ASN A 305 -14.12 28.23 -13.54
C ASN A 305 -12.64 28.16 -13.10
N LYS A 306 -12.09 26.94 -12.97
CA LYS A 306 -10.68 26.75 -12.62
C LYS A 306 -9.73 27.17 -13.73
N ASN A 307 -10.13 27.05 -15.00
CA ASN A 307 -9.38 27.57 -16.14
C ASN A 307 -9.37 29.10 -16.20
N GLU A 308 -10.51 29.75 -15.93
CA GLU A 308 -10.63 31.22 -15.92
C GLU A 308 -9.72 31.84 -14.85
N LEU A 309 -9.73 31.26 -13.63
CA LEU A 309 -8.86 31.70 -12.53
C LEU A 309 -7.36 31.60 -12.89
N LEU A 310 -6.95 30.60 -13.67
CA LEU A 310 -5.57 30.46 -14.15
C LEU A 310 -5.19 31.56 -15.15
N THR A 311 -6.10 31.87 -16.08
CA THR A 311 -5.85 32.91 -17.08
C THR A 311 -5.83 34.33 -16.50
N GLU A 312 -6.53 34.58 -15.40
CA GLU A 312 -6.46 35.86 -14.67
C GLU A 312 -5.14 36.02 -13.91
N THR A 313 -4.57 34.93 -13.37
CA THR A 313 -3.29 34.98 -12.65
C THR A 313 -2.06 35.10 -13.55
N ASP A 314 -2.11 34.64 -14.81
CA ASP A 314 -1.01 34.76 -15.77
C ASP A 314 -1.02 36.11 -16.53
N GLY A 315 -2.06 36.94 -16.33
CA GLY A 315 -2.23 38.25 -16.95
C GLY A 315 -1.72 39.44 -16.12
N HIS A 316 -1.02 39.20 -15.02
CA HIS A 316 -0.38 40.20 -14.14
C HIS A 316 1.10 39.88 -13.94
#